data_AF-T1C2H5-F1
#
_entry.id   AF-T1C2H5-F1
#
_cell.length_a   1.000
_cell.length_b   1.000
_cell.length_c   1.000
_cell.angle_alpha   90.00
_cell.angle_beta   90.00
_cell.angle_gamma   90.00
#
_symmetry.space_group_name_H-M   'P 1'
#
loop_
_entity.id
_entity.type
_entity.pdbx_description
1 polymer ?
#
loop_
_entity_poly.entity_id
_entity_poly.type
_entity_poly.pdbx_seq_one_letter_code
_entity_poly.pdbx_strand_id
1 'polypeptide(L)'
;PDPSRLTTGEKVALFRRLFRGRTDVYPVRWESKTTGKTGYSPACANEWRAGVCEKPRIKCGDCGKRVLIPLSDSVIYDHLAGEHTVGVYPLLEDDSCYFLAVDFDEAEWRDDARAFIQSCEELGVPAALEISRSGKGAHAWVFFASKVSARDVRRLGTAIISHTCARTRQLKLESYDRLFPNQDSLPKGGFGNLIALPLQKYPRENGCSVFVDVDLLPYSDQWGFLSGIQPMAVHDIEPTILRATGQAHPLDVTFIDDDDLKEPWKRSALKKLAGPMPKSLTVTLANLVYFEKAQLPQALANRLIRLAAFRNPEFYKKQAMRFSVWDEPRVIGCAENYPSHIALPRGCLDAARDLLRDCHQQS
;
A
#
# COMPACT_ATOMS: atom_id res chain seq x y z
N PRO A 1 -31.24 -6.62 -2.97
CA PRO A 1 -30.78 -7.02 -1.62
C PRO A 1 -31.43 -6.11 -0.58
N ASP A 2 -32.17 -6.70 0.37
CA ASP A 2 -32.71 -5.95 1.51
C ASP A 2 -31.55 -5.32 2.30
N PRO A 3 -31.65 -4.05 2.74
CA PRO A 3 -30.60 -3.44 3.54
C PRO A 3 -30.38 -4.24 4.82
N SER A 4 -29.11 -4.48 5.16
CA SER A 4 -28.71 -5.27 6.32
C SER A 4 -29.46 -4.84 7.59
N ARG A 5 -30.03 -5.83 8.28
CA ARG A 5 -30.81 -5.65 9.52
C ARG A 5 -29.95 -5.39 10.75
N LEU A 6 -28.71 -4.91 10.57
CA LEU A 6 -27.79 -4.64 11.68
C LEU A 6 -28.26 -3.39 12.44
N THR A 7 -28.39 -3.54 13.75
CA THR A 7 -28.57 -2.45 14.69
C THR A 7 -27.35 -1.52 14.69
N THR A 8 -27.49 -0.32 15.25
CA THR A 8 -26.38 0.62 15.41
C THR A 8 -25.20 0.01 16.16
N GLY A 9 -25.47 -0.73 17.24
CA GLY A 9 -24.44 -1.40 18.03
C GLY A 9 -23.71 -2.48 17.23
N GLU A 10 -24.44 -3.29 16.46
CA GLU A 10 -23.84 -4.34 15.61
C GLU A 10 -23.00 -3.75 14.48
N LYS A 11 -23.41 -2.62 13.90
CA LYS A 11 -22.61 -1.88 12.90
C LYS A 11 -21.28 -1.41 13.48
N VAL A 12 -21.29 -0.81 14.67
CA VAL A 12 -20.07 -0.37 15.36
C VAL A 12 -19.18 -1.56 15.70
N ALA A 13 -19.74 -2.66 16.21
CA ALA A 13 -19.00 -3.87 16.53
C ALA A 13 -18.35 -4.51 15.29
N LEU A 14 -19.09 -4.60 14.18
CA LEU A 14 -18.58 -5.08 12.90
C LEU A 14 -17.43 -4.21 12.39
N PHE A 15 -17.61 -2.89 12.44
CA PHE A 15 -16.61 -1.92 12.00
C PHE A 15 -15.30 -2.08 12.80
N ARG A 16 -15.41 -2.15 14.13
CA ARG A 16 -14.25 -2.34 15.03
C ARG A 16 -13.55 -3.69 14.85
N ARG A 17 -14.30 -4.72 14.45
CA ARG A 17 -13.74 -6.05 14.16
C ARG A 17 -12.87 -6.04 12.91
N LEU A 18 -13.30 -5.35 11.85
CA LEU A 18 -12.57 -5.27 10.59
C LEU A 18 -11.42 -4.27 10.66
N PHE A 19 -11.69 -3.01 11.03
CA PHE A 19 -10.69 -1.95 11.03
C PHE A 19 -9.94 -1.86 12.36
N ARG A 20 -9.39 -2.99 12.80
CA ARG A 20 -8.74 -3.14 14.10
C ARG A 20 -7.28 -2.69 14.05
N GLY A 21 -6.92 -1.75 14.92
CA GLY A 21 -5.55 -1.33 15.17
C GLY A 21 -5.33 -1.05 16.65
N ARG A 22 -4.54 -0.01 16.98
CA ARG A 22 -4.39 0.45 18.36
C ARG A 22 -5.72 0.89 18.97
N THR A 23 -5.96 0.47 20.21
CA THR A 23 -7.18 0.81 20.97
C THR A 23 -6.93 1.84 22.07
N ASP A 24 -5.68 2.07 22.43
CA ASP A 24 -5.27 3.02 23.48
C ASP A 24 -5.09 4.45 22.95
N VAL A 25 -5.05 4.62 21.62
CA VAL A 25 -4.96 5.91 20.94
C VAL A 25 -5.55 5.83 19.53
N TYR A 26 -6.12 6.93 19.05
CA TYR A 26 -6.57 7.08 17.67
C TYR A 26 -6.24 8.49 17.12
N PRO A 27 -5.97 8.63 15.82
CA PRO A 27 -5.80 9.93 15.19
C PRO A 27 -7.14 10.58 14.85
N VAL A 28 -7.28 11.86 15.16
CA VAL A 28 -8.43 12.70 14.79
C VAL A 28 -7.98 13.67 13.70
N ARG A 29 -8.83 13.83 12.69
CA ARG A 29 -8.63 14.79 11.63
C ARG A 29 -8.88 16.21 12.15
N TRP A 30 -8.01 17.13 11.77
CA TRP A 30 -8.23 18.57 11.98
C TRP A 30 -8.09 19.33 10.67
N GLU A 31 -8.72 20.50 10.64
CA GLU A 31 -8.64 21.48 9.56
C GLU A 31 -8.49 22.87 10.17
N SER A 32 -7.43 23.57 9.75
CA SER A 32 -7.16 24.94 10.16
C SER A 32 -8.09 25.88 9.41
N LYS A 33 -9.02 26.52 10.13
CA LYS A 33 -9.92 27.53 9.54
C LYS A 33 -9.19 28.72 8.92
N THR A 34 -7.98 29.03 9.41
CA THR A 34 -7.21 30.20 8.97
C THR A 34 -6.34 29.90 7.75
N THR A 35 -5.77 28.70 7.66
CA THR A 35 -4.79 28.37 6.61
C THR A 35 -5.30 27.34 5.60
N GLY A 36 -6.49 26.75 5.82
CA GLY A 36 -7.01 25.62 5.04
C GLY A 36 -6.17 24.35 5.12
N LYS A 37 -5.14 24.32 5.98
CA LYS A 37 -4.27 23.15 6.13
C LYS A 37 -5.04 22.08 6.88
N THR A 38 -4.85 20.84 6.47
CA THR A 38 -5.51 19.71 7.10
C THR A 38 -4.49 18.67 7.52
N GLY A 39 -4.82 17.87 8.53
CA GLY A 39 -3.94 16.83 9.02
C GLY A 39 -4.64 15.92 10.01
N TYR A 40 -3.82 15.11 10.68
CA TYR A 40 -4.25 14.24 11.77
C TYR A 40 -3.36 14.48 12.99
N SER A 41 -3.94 14.32 14.18
CA SER A 41 -3.19 14.29 15.43
C SER A 41 -3.79 13.28 16.39
N PRO A 42 -3.00 12.69 17.31
CA PRO A 42 -3.51 11.81 18.34
C PRO A 42 -4.57 12.51 19.19
N ALA A 43 -5.69 11.83 19.46
CA ALA A 43 -6.72 12.31 20.37
C ALA A 43 -6.13 12.49 21.78
N CYS A 44 -6.30 13.67 22.37
CA CYS A 44 -5.70 14.02 23.65
C CYS A 44 -6.69 14.78 24.53
N ALA A 45 -6.94 14.30 25.75
CA ALA A 45 -7.86 14.94 26.70
C ALA A 45 -7.37 16.31 27.18
N ASN A 46 -6.06 16.56 27.08
CA ASN A 46 -5.46 17.85 27.41
C ASN A 46 -5.35 18.78 26.20
N GLU A 47 -5.82 18.40 25.00
CA GLU A 47 -5.66 19.23 23.81
C GLU A 47 -6.23 20.66 24.01
N TRP A 48 -5.46 21.68 23.63
CA TRP A 48 -5.80 23.11 23.79
C TRP A 48 -6.08 23.59 25.22
N ARG A 49 -5.83 22.78 26.25
CA ARG A 49 -5.98 23.19 27.66
C ARG A 49 -4.86 24.18 28.04
N ALA A 50 -5.22 25.42 28.34
CA ALA A 50 -4.29 26.48 28.73
C ALA A 50 -3.40 26.05 29.92
N GLY A 51 -2.10 26.33 29.84
CA GLY A 51 -1.10 25.95 30.86
C GLY A 51 -0.69 24.47 30.88
N VAL A 52 -1.37 23.61 30.12
CA VAL A 52 -1.08 22.17 30.03
C VAL A 52 -0.65 21.78 28.62
N CYS A 53 -1.43 22.14 27.61
CA CYS A 53 -1.08 21.93 26.21
C CYS A 53 -0.25 23.08 25.70
N GLU A 54 0.88 22.75 25.08
CA GLU A 54 1.78 23.73 24.50
C GLU A 54 1.58 23.90 22.98
N LYS A 55 0.46 23.43 22.43
CA LYS A 55 0.10 23.75 21.04
C LYS A 55 -0.12 25.27 20.89
N PRO A 56 0.32 25.89 19.78
CA PRO A 56 0.97 25.28 18.61
C PRO A 56 2.52 25.23 18.70
N ARG A 57 3.12 25.56 19.85
CA ARG A 57 4.59 25.70 20.00
C ARG A 57 5.35 24.38 19.82
N ILE A 58 4.75 23.25 20.21
CA ILE A 58 5.35 21.91 20.08
C ILE A 58 4.42 20.93 19.36
N LYS A 59 4.98 19.86 18.81
CA LYS A 59 4.20 18.73 18.25
C LYS A 59 3.63 17.86 19.37
N CYS A 60 2.48 17.23 19.12
CA CYS A 60 1.89 16.25 20.06
C CYS A 60 2.82 15.08 20.40
N GLY A 61 3.71 14.71 19.47
CA GLY A 61 4.70 13.64 19.68
C GLY A 61 5.65 13.94 20.84
N ASP A 62 6.01 15.20 21.01
CA ASP A 62 7.03 15.68 21.97
C ASP A 62 6.41 16.18 23.29
N CYS A 63 5.07 16.16 23.39
CA CYS A 63 4.35 16.67 24.56
C CYS A 63 4.33 15.65 25.70
N GLY A 64 5.09 15.90 26.77
CA GLY A 64 5.11 15.09 27.99
C GLY A 64 3.84 15.18 28.85
N LYS A 65 2.94 16.13 28.57
CA LYS A 65 1.66 16.31 29.28
C LYS A 65 0.46 15.74 28.51
N ARG A 66 0.69 14.95 27.46
CA ARG A 66 -0.37 14.34 26.67
C ARG A 66 -1.10 13.27 27.49
N VAL A 67 -2.42 13.26 27.38
CA VAL A 67 -3.30 12.22 27.95
C VAL A 67 -4.08 11.64 26.78
N LEU A 68 -3.60 10.51 26.25
CA LEU A 68 -4.18 9.86 25.08
C LEU A 68 -5.55 9.30 25.42
N ILE A 69 -6.49 9.46 24.49
CA ILE A 69 -7.86 8.96 24.66
C ILE A 69 -7.96 7.60 23.96
N PRO A 70 -8.46 6.55 24.66
CA PRO A 70 -8.66 5.25 24.05
C PRO A 70 -9.81 5.29 23.03
N LEU A 71 -9.71 4.44 22.00
CA LEU A 71 -10.72 4.31 20.96
C LEU A 71 -11.93 3.51 21.48
N SER A 72 -13.02 4.20 21.81
CA SER A 72 -14.29 3.61 22.28
C SER A 72 -15.30 3.37 21.14
N ASP A 73 -16.38 2.69 21.45
CA ASP A 73 -17.52 2.49 20.53
C ASP A 73 -18.20 3.83 20.19
N SER A 74 -18.29 4.76 21.16
CA SER A 74 -18.83 6.10 20.93
C SER A 74 -18.01 6.88 19.91
N VAL A 75 -16.67 6.80 19.97
CA VAL A 75 -15.79 7.46 19.00
C VAL A 75 -16.05 6.95 17.57
N ILE A 76 -16.25 5.64 17.41
CA ILE A 76 -16.57 5.03 16.11
C ILE A 76 -17.98 5.41 15.66
N TYR A 77 -18.95 5.45 16.57
CA TYR A 77 -20.29 5.94 16.26
C TYR A 77 -20.24 7.38 15.74
N ASP A 78 -19.58 8.28 16.47
CA ASP A 78 -19.43 9.70 16.13
C ASP A 78 -18.75 9.88 14.77
N HIS A 79 -17.80 9.01 14.42
CA HIS A 79 -17.18 8.98 13.10
C HIS A 79 -18.18 8.65 12.00
N LEU A 80 -18.93 7.55 12.17
CA LEU A 80 -19.93 7.08 11.22
C LEU A 80 -21.14 8.03 11.12
N ALA A 81 -21.43 8.78 12.18
CA ALA A 81 -22.49 9.77 12.28
C ALA A 81 -22.10 11.15 11.70
N GLY A 82 -20.81 11.39 11.47
CA GLY A 82 -20.30 12.60 10.83
C GLY A 82 -19.68 13.63 11.77
N GLU A 83 -19.75 13.45 13.09
CA GLU A 83 -19.30 14.41 14.10
C GLU A 83 -17.79 14.71 13.99
N HIS A 84 -17.00 13.68 13.70
CA HIS A 84 -15.57 13.82 13.45
C HIS A 84 -15.06 12.81 12.42
N THR A 85 -13.84 13.00 11.94
CA THR A 85 -13.15 12.00 11.12
C THR A 85 -11.99 11.44 11.92
N VAL A 86 -12.00 10.14 12.16
CA VAL A 86 -10.90 9.44 12.83
C VAL A 86 -10.15 8.56 11.84
N GLY A 87 -8.92 8.21 12.15
CA GLY A 87 -8.19 7.15 11.49
C GLY A 87 -7.87 6.01 12.46
N VAL A 88 -6.96 5.15 12.04
CA VAL A 88 -6.44 4.04 12.84
C VAL A 88 -4.93 3.94 12.68
N TYR A 89 -4.23 3.63 13.78
CA TYR A 89 -2.84 3.20 13.75
C TYR A 89 -2.84 1.66 13.62
N PRO A 90 -2.45 1.08 12.47
CA PRO A 90 -2.56 -0.34 12.21
C PRO A 90 -1.52 -1.17 12.96
N LEU A 91 -0.35 -0.59 13.25
CA LEU A 91 0.77 -1.28 13.87
C LEU A 91 0.63 -1.29 15.41
N LEU A 92 0.62 -2.49 15.98
CA LEU A 92 0.53 -2.71 17.42
C LEU A 92 1.91 -2.67 18.08
N GLU A 93 1.94 -2.71 19.41
CA GLU A 93 3.18 -2.68 20.20
C GLU A 93 4.02 -3.95 20.09
N ASP A 94 3.41 -5.07 19.69
CA ASP A 94 4.08 -6.34 19.44
C ASP A 94 4.46 -6.54 17.95
N ASP A 95 4.57 -5.43 17.19
CA ASP A 95 4.93 -5.43 15.77
C ASP A 95 3.96 -6.24 14.87
N SER A 96 2.72 -6.44 15.33
CA SER A 96 1.65 -7.11 14.59
C SER A 96 0.55 -6.15 14.12
N CYS A 97 -0.31 -6.61 13.21
CA CYS A 97 -1.52 -5.91 12.77
C CYS A 97 -2.65 -6.88 12.38
N TYR A 98 -3.84 -6.35 12.09
CA TYR A 98 -5.03 -7.14 11.72
C TYR A 98 -5.46 -6.97 10.26
N PHE A 99 -4.82 -6.07 9.52
CA PHE A 99 -5.11 -5.87 8.11
C PHE A 99 -3.88 -5.38 7.36
N LEU A 100 -3.92 -5.58 6.05
CA LEU A 100 -3.16 -4.84 5.04
C LEU A 100 -4.09 -3.81 4.43
N ALA A 101 -3.63 -2.57 4.27
CA ALA A 101 -4.24 -1.63 3.34
C ALA A 101 -3.22 -1.14 2.33
N VAL A 102 -3.64 -1.00 1.08
CA VAL A 102 -2.84 -0.45 -0.02
C VAL A 102 -3.51 0.82 -0.48
N ASP A 103 -2.80 1.94 -0.37
CA ASP A 103 -3.29 3.25 -0.80
C ASP A 103 -2.87 3.51 -2.25
N PHE A 104 -3.87 3.78 -3.09
CA PHE A 104 -3.72 4.19 -4.48
C PHE A 104 -4.10 5.66 -4.57
N ASP A 105 -3.10 6.53 -4.56
CA ASP A 105 -3.21 7.90 -5.02
C ASP A 105 -2.53 8.05 -6.39
N GLU A 106 -2.75 9.18 -7.09
CA GLU A 106 -2.26 9.52 -8.45
C GLU A 106 -3.27 9.40 -9.62
N ALA A 107 -2.90 9.95 -10.78
CA ALA A 107 -3.77 10.13 -11.94
C ALA A 107 -4.41 8.82 -12.46
N GLU A 108 -3.70 7.69 -12.34
CA GLU A 108 -4.12 6.37 -12.83
C GLU A 108 -4.63 5.43 -11.72
N TRP A 109 -4.96 5.96 -10.52
CA TRP A 109 -5.36 5.16 -9.34
C TRP A 109 -6.48 4.15 -9.63
N ARG A 110 -7.39 4.46 -10.55
CA ARG A 110 -8.51 3.58 -10.92
C ARG A 110 -8.03 2.31 -11.58
N ASP A 111 -7.12 2.43 -12.54
CA ASP A 111 -6.60 1.30 -13.29
C ASP A 111 -5.65 0.48 -12.41
N ASP A 112 -4.81 1.15 -11.60
CA ASP A 112 -3.94 0.51 -10.62
C ASP A 112 -4.74 -0.29 -9.57
N ALA A 113 -5.80 0.30 -9.01
CA ALA A 113 -6.68 -0.37 -8.04
C ALA A 113 -7.39 -1.59 -8.64
N ARG A 114 -7.94 -1.47 -9.85
CA ARG A 114 -8.56 -2.60 -10.56
C ARG A 114 -7.55 -3.70 -10.85
N ALA A 115 -6.36 -3.33 -11.30
CA ALA A 115 -5.29 -4.27 -11.59
C ALA A 115 -4.90 -5.07 -10.34
N PHE A 116 -4.80 -4.39 -9.19
CA PHE A 116 -4.48 -5.00 -7.91
C PHE A 116 -5.60 -5.93 -7.41
N ILE A 117 -6.87 -5.51 -7.48
CA ILE A 117 -8.02 -6.36 -7.08
C ILE A 117 -8.09 -7.61 -7.95
N GLN A 118 -7.92 -7.49 -9.26
CA GLN A 118 -7.88 -8.65 -10.15
C GLN A 118 -6.75 -9.63 -9.79
N SER A 119 -5.55 -9.12 -9.45
CA SER A 119 -4.47 -9.97 -8.96
C SER A 119 -4.80 -10.64 -7.62
N CYS A 120 -5.54 -9.95 -6.73
CA CYS A 120 -6.03 -10.55 -5.49
C CYS A 120 -7.00 -11.70 -5.79
N GLU A 121 -7.94 -11.53 -6.71
CA GLU A 121 -8.88 -12.58 -7.14
C GLU A 121 -8.17 -13.80 -7.71
N GLU A 122 -7.20 -13.61 -8.61
CA GLU A 122 -6.38 -14.69 -9.19
C GLU A 122 -5.59 -15.47 -8.13
N LEU A 123 -5.14 -14.78 -7.08
CA LEU A 123 -4.40 -15.36 -5.97
C LEU A 123 -5.30 -15.89 -4.84
N GLY A 124 -6.63 -15.69 -4.92
CA GLY A 124 -7.57 -16.04 -3.87
C GLY A 124 -7.41 -15.23 -2.58
N VAL A 125 -6.95 -13.98 -2.68
CA VAL A 125 -6.83 -13.04 -1.57
C VAL A 125 -8.15 -12.26 -1.43
N PRO A 126 -8.83 -12.30 -0.27
CA PRO A 126 -10.06 -11.54 -0.06
C PRO A 126 -9.74 -10.06 0.17
N ALA A 127 -9.79 -9.27 -0.89
CA ALA A 127 -9.58 -7.83 -0.86
C ALA A 127 -10.90 -7.06 -1.00
N ALA A 128 -11.06 -5.97 -0.26
CA ALA A 128 -12.18 -5.05 -0.34
C ALA A 128 -11.71 -3.67 -0.81
N LEU A 129 -12.34 -3.12 -1.84
CA LEU A 129 -11.96 -1.83 -2.40
C LEU A 129 -12.83 -0.70 -1.84
N GLU A 130 -12.20 0.34 -1.30
CA GLU A 130 -12.84 1.56 -0.80
C GLU A 130 -12.38 2.77 -1.61
N ILE A 131 -13.31 3.61 -2.07
CA ILE A 131 -12.96 4.93 -2.58
C ILE A 131 -12.50 5.80 -1.43
N SER A 132 -11.32 6.41 -1.53
CA SER A 132 -10.77 7.26 -0.48
C SER A 132 -11.72 8.42 -0.13
N ARG A 133 -11.53 8.98 1.06
CA ARG A 133 -12.29 10.15 1.53
C ARG A 133 -12.28 11.34 0.55
N SER A 134 -11.19 11.54 -0.19
CA SER A 134 -11.03 12.66 -1.13
C SER A 134 -11.70 12.43 -2.48
N GLY A 135 -12.08 11.18 -2.80
CA GLY A 135 -12.54 10.77 -4.13
C GLY A 135 -11.44 10.75 -5.21
N LYS A 136 -10.18 11.00 -4.83
CA LYS A 136 -9.02 11.09 -5.75
C LYS A 136 -8.05 9.91 -5.61
N GLY A 137 -8.54 8.81 -5.07
CA GLY A 137 -7.75 7.62 -4.78
C GLY A 137 -8.63 6.53 -4.18
N ALA A 138 -8.05 5.38 -3.89
CA ALA A 138 -8.74 4.25 -3.29
C ALA A 138 -7.82 3.50 -2.30
N HIS A 139 -8.43 2.79 -1.36
CA HIS A 139 -7.73 1.86 -0.48
C HIS A 139 -8.20 0.43 -0.75
N ALA A 140 -7.28 -0.50 -1.00
CA ALA A 140 -7.59 -1.93 -1.01
C ALA A 140 -7.26 -2.55 0.35
N TRP A 141 -8.24 -3.16 1.00
CA TRP A 141 -8.15 -3.73 2.34
C TRP A 141 -8.14 -5.25 2.30
N VAL A 142 -7.18 -5.88 2.98
CA VAL A 142 -7.17 -7.33 3.25
C VAL A 142 -7.18 -7.53 4.75
N PHE A 143 -8.21 -8.17 5.27
CA PHE A 143 -8.38 -8.41 6.72
C PHE A 143 -7.88 -9.80 7.10
N PHE A 144 -7.26 -9.95 8.26
CA PHE A 144 -6.76 -11.24 8.74
C PHE A 144 -7.63 -11.80 9.88
N ALA A 145 -7.80 -13.12 9.90
CA ALA A 145 -8.61 -13.80 10.91
C ALA A 145 -8.01 -13.70 12.33
N SER A 146 -6.70 -13.49 12.43
CA SER A 146 -5.99 -13.26 13.69
C SER A 146 -4.82 -12.30 13.47
N LYS A 147 -4.14 -11.90 14.54
CA LYS A 147 -2.98 -11.00 14.44
C LYS A 147 -1.86 -11.61 13.60
N VAL A 148 -1.25 -10.82 12.73
CA VAL A 148 -0.15 -11.22 11.85
C VAL A 148 1.02 -10.27 12.03
N SER A 149 2.26 -10.77 11.93
CA SER A 149 3.44 -9.91 11.97
C SER A 149 3.36 -8.87 10.84
N ALA A 150 3.70 -7.61 11.13
CA ALA A 150 3.69 -6.56 10.10
C ALA A 150 4.65 -6.89 8.95
N ARG A 151 5.73 -7.63 9.24
CA ARG A 151 6.65 -8.19 8.23
C ARG A 151 5.94 -9.08 7.22
N ASP A 152 5.17 -10.07 7.68
CA ASP A 152 4.50 -11.01 6.77
C ASP A 152 3.37 -10.34 5.99
N VAL A 153 2.66 -9.41 6.64
CA VAL A 153 1.65 -8.57 5.97
C VAL A 153 2.27 -7.73 4.85
N ARG A 154 3.43 -7.12 5.08
CA ARG A 154 4.15 -6.35 4.06
C ARG A 154 4.75 -7.24 2.97
N ARG A 155 5.20 -8.45 3.30
CA ARG A 155 5.65 -9.47 2.33
C ARG A 155 4.51 -9.87 1.40
N LEU A 156 3.33 -10.13 1.95
CA LEU A 156 2.12 -10.41 1.17
C LEU A 156 1.77 -9.27 0.22
N GLY A 157 1.64 -8.04 0.76
CA GLY A 157 1.32 -6.87 -0.07
C GLY A 157 2.32 -6.66 -1.20
N THR A 158 3.61 -6.78 -0.88
CA THR A 158 4.70 -6.70 -1.87
C THR A 158 4.57 -7.78 -2.95
N ALA A 159 4.25 -9.01 -2.58
CA ALA A 159 4.12 -10.13 -3.51
C ALA A 159 2.93 -9.92 -4.47
N ILE A 160 1.80 -9.40 -3.97
CA ILE A 160 0.63 -9.09 -4.80
C ILE A 160 0.92 -7.93 -5.75
N ILE A 161 1.58 -6.87 -5.28
CA ILE A 161 2.04 -5.76 -6.13
C ILE A 161 2.95 -6.29 -7.23
N SER A 162 3.93 -7.11 -6.86
CA SER A 162 4.89 -7.74 -7.76
C SER A 162 4.20 -8.56 -8.86
N HIS A 163 3.21 -9.35 -8.47
CA HIS A 163 2.37 -10.14 -9.39
C HIS A 163 1.55 -9.22 -10.32
N THR A 164 0.97 -8.15 -9.78
CA THR A 164 0.21 -7.16 -10.54
C THR A 164 1.07 -6.48 -11.61
N CYS A 165 2.25 -5.98 -11.24
CA CYS A 165 3.18 -5.36 -12.18
C CYS A 165 3.69 -6.37 -13.23
N ALA A 166 3.85 -7.65 -12.88
CA ALA A 166 4.23 -8.67 -13.86
C ALA A 166 3.15 -8.86 -14.94
N ARG A 167 1.89 -8.68 -14.58
CA ARG A 167 0.71 -8.86 -15.43
C ARG A 167 0.38 -7.61 -16.27
N THR A 168 0.50 -6.41 -15.70
CA THR A 168 0.09 -5.15 -16.36
C THR A 168 1.27 -4.41 -17.01
N ARG A 169 0.98 -3.58 -18.03
CA ARG A 169 1.92 -2.61 -18.64
C ARG A 169 2.30 -1.44 -17.72
N GLN A 170 1.79 -1.43 -16.49
CA GLN A 170 1.90 -0.29 -15.59
C GLN A 170 3.28 -0.29 -14.91
N LEU A 171 3.91 0.87 -15.04
CA LEU A 171 5.35 1.07 -14.94
C LEU A 171 5.77 1.70 -13.61
N LYS A 172 4.86 2.43 -12.95
CA LYS A 172 5.20 3.23 -11.78
C LYS A 172 4.94 2.46 -10.51
N LEU A 173 6.02 2.01 -9.88
CA LEU A 173 6.03 1.48 -8.51
C LEU A 173 5.63 2.54 -7.47
N GLU A 174 5.64 3.83 -7.84
CA GLU A 174 5.28 4.95 -6.96
C GLU A 174 3.85 4.84 -6.43
N SER A 175 2.89 4.40 -7.26
CA SER A 175 1.48 4.16 -6.85
C SER A 175 1.33 3.02 -5.83
N TYR A 176 2.35 2.17 -5.68
CA TYR A 176 2.27 0.92 -4.93
C TYR A 176 3.06 0.93 -3.62
N ASP A 177 3.71 2.06 -3.28
CA ASP A 177 4.63 2.11 -2.13
C ASP A 177 3.94 2.40 -0.78
N ARG A 178 2.61 2.55 -0.76
CA ARG A 178 1.84 2.94 0.43
C ARG A 178 1.09 1.76 1.03
N LEU A 179 1.86 0.79 1.52
CA LEU A 179 1.33 -0.28 2.36
C LEU A 179 1.09 0.23 3.78
N PHE A 180 -0.01 -0.22 4.39
CA PHE A 180 -0.35 0.01 5.78
C PHE A 180 -0.49 -1.35 6.48
N PRO A 181 0.34 -1.65 7.50
CA PRO A 181 1.42 -0.81 8.05
C PRO A 181 2.58 -0.59 7.06
N ASN A 182 3.25 0.57 7.16
CA ASN A 182 4.36 0.92 6.25
C ASN A 182 5.73 0.40 6.72
N GLN A 183 5.79 -0.12 7.94
CA GLN A 183 7.00 -0.55 8.64
C GLN A 183 6.76 -1.87 9.37
N ASP A 184 7.82 -2.69 9.49
CA ASP A 184 7.77 -4.00 10.15
C ASP A 184 7.75 -3.91 11.68
N SER A 185 8.30 -2.81 12.23
CA SER A 185 8.40 -2.62 13.67
C SER A 185 8.00 -1.21 14.08
N LEU A 186 7.40 -1.10 15.27
CA LEU A 186 6.94 0.17 15.79
C LEU A 186 8.12 1.13 16.04
N PRO A 187 8.05 2.39 15.56
CA PRO A 187 9.11 3.34 15.78
C PRO A 187 9.21 3.73 17.26
N LYS A 188 10.43 3.95 17.76
CA LYS A 188 10.64 4.28 19.18
C LYS A 188 9.86 5.54 19.56
N GLY A 189 8.96 5.40 20.54
CA GLY A 189 8.15 6.51 21.07
C GLY A 189 7.01 7.00 20.15
N GLY A 190 6.77 6.33 19.02
CA GLY A 190 5.71 6.66 18.07
C GLY A 190 4.55 5.67 18.06
N PHE A 191 3.52 5.99 17.27
CA PHE A 191 2.34 5.14 17.06
C PHE A 191 2.34 4.42 15.71
N GLY A 192 3.41 4.58 14.93
CA GLY A 192 3.47 4.16 13.53
C GLY A 192 2.74 5.12 12.58
N ASN A 193 2.50 4.66 11.36
CA ASN A 193 1.71 5.38 10.35
C ASN A 193 0.21 5.25 10.64
N LEU A 194 -0.61 6.11 10.04
CA LEU A 194 -2.06 6.07 10.19
C LEU A 194 -2.75 6.03 8.84
N ILE A 195 -3.91 5.39 8.81
CA ILE A 195 -4.84 5.42 7.67
C ILE A 195 -6.20 5.94 8.15
N ALA A 196 -6.89 6.71 7.31
CA ALA A 196 -8.23 7.20 7.62
C ALA A 196 -9.22 6.03 7.69
N LEU A 197 -10.18 6.07 8.63
CA LEU A 197 -11.23 5.06 8.70
C LEU A 197 -12.33 5.38 7.67
N PRO A 198 -12.93 4.34 7.04
CA PRO A 198 -13.92 4.51 5.99
C PRO A 198 -15.33 4.79 6.53
N LEU A 199 -16.28 5.08 5.64
CA LEU A 199 -17.72 5.24 5.93
C LEU A 199 -18.10 6.43 6.81
N GLN A 200 -17.25 7.45 6.88
CA GLN A 200 -17.61 8.74 7.48
C GLN A 200 -18.82 9.33 6.72
N LYS A 201 -19.82 9.87 7.43
CA LYS A 201 -21.10 10.32 6.87
C LYS A 201 -20.96 11.27 5.67
N TYR A 202 -20.20 12.37 5.79
CA TYR A 202 -20.17 13.43 4.78
C TYR A 202 -19.48 13.00 3.47
N PRO A 203 -18.29 12.36 3.48
CA PRO A 203 -17.74 11.75 2.27
C PRO A 203 -18.69 10.71 1.67
N ARG A 204 -19.32 9.87 2.50
CA ARG A 204 -20.25 8.82 2.05
C ARG A 204 -21.45 9.38 1.29
N GLU A 205 -22.02 10.48 1.76
CA GLU A 205 -23.12 11.19 1.07
C GLU A 205 -22.71 11.70 -0.32
N ASN A 206 -21.41 11.87 -0.58
CA ASN A 206 -20.84 12.28 -1.86
C ASN A 206 -20.22 11.12 -2.66
N GLY A 207 -20.53 9.86 -2.32
CA GLY A 207 -19.99 8.68 -3.01
C GLY A 207 -18.50 8.43 -2.76
N CYS A 208 -17.92 9.04 -1.72
CA CYS A 208 -16.55 8.84 -1.27
C CYS A 208 -16.52 8.09 0.07
N SER A 209 -15.39 7.51 0.46
CA SER A 209 -15.29 6.69 1.68
C SER A 209 -16.32 5.55 1.73
N VAL A 210 -16.58 4.94 0.57
CA VAL A 210 -17.52 3.83 0.38
C VAL A 210 -16.82 2.67 -0.29
N PHE A 211 -17.26 1.47 0.04
CA PHE A 211 -16.85 0.24 -0.61
C PHE A 211 -17.53 0.09 -1.97
N VAL A 212 -16.75 -0.35 -2.95
CA VAL A 212 -17.13 -0.47 -4.35
C VAL A 212 -16.76 -1.84 -4.89
N ASP A 213 -17.43 -2.25 -5.96
CA ASP A 213 -17.02 -3.41 -6.76
C ASP A 213 -15.82 -3.10 -7.68
N VAL A 214 -15.45 -4.09 -8.50
CA VAL A 214 -14.33 -3.99 -9.47
C VAL A 214 -14.57 -2.92 -10.54
N ASP A 215 -15.83 -2.57 -10.84
CA ASP A 215 -16.19 -1.52 -11.78
C ASP A 215 -16.24 -0.12 -11.13
N LEU A 216 -15.88 -0.05 -9.84
CA LEU A 216 -15.94 1.14 -8.98
C LEU A 216 -17.37 1.63 -8.71
N LEU A 217 -18.36 0.73 -8.79
CA LEU A 217 -19.73 1.03 -8.42
C LEU A 217 -19.93 0.79 -6.92
N PRO A 218 -20.48 1.77 -6.17
CA PRO A 218 -20.75 1.60 -4.75
C PRO A 218 -21.74 0.47 -4.46
N TYR A 219 -21.42 -0.39 -3.49
CA TYR A 219 -22.38 -1.37 -3.00
C TYR A 219 -23.61 -0.68 -2.41
N SER A 220 -24.80 -1.13 -2.82
CA SER A 220 -26.06 -0.56 -2.33
C SER A 220 -26.27 -0.77 -0.82
N ASP A 221 -25.74 -1.87 -0.28
CA ASP A 221 -25.69 -2.13 1.16
C ASP A 221 -24.24 -2.32 1.62
N GLN A 222 -23.63 -1.21 2.04
CA GLN A 222 -22.26 -1.16 2.56
C GLN A 222 -22.06 -2.10 3.75
N TRP A 223 -23.04 -2.18 4.64
CA TRP A 223 -22.97 -2.98 5.86
C TRP A 223 -23.17 -4.47 5.57
N GLY A 224 -24.06 -4.81 4.64
CA GLY A 224 -24.20 -6.15 4.10
C GLY A 224 -22.91 -6.65 3.47
N PHE A 225 -22.28 -5.82 2.62
CA PHE A 225 -20.96 -6.12 2.05
C PHE A 225 -19.90 -6.37 3.13
N LEU A 226 -19.73 -5.43 4.08
CA LEU A 226 -18.76 -5.58 5.18
C LEU A 226 -19.01 -6.84 6.01
N SER A 227 -20.27 -7.21 6.24
CA SER A 227 -20.62 -8.42 7.01
C SER A 227 -20.23 -9.71 6.29
N GLY A 228 -20.18 -9.69 4.95
CA GLY A 228 -19.81 -10.82 4.11
C GLY A 228 -18.30 -11.00 3.92
N ILE A 229 -17.48 -9.99 4.26
CA ILE A 229 -16.02 -10.07 4.13
C ILE A 229 -15.49 -11.25 4.94
N GLN A 230 -14.82 -12.18 4.25
CA GLN A 230 -14.11 -13.30 4.87
C GLN A 230 -12.67 -12.88 5.13
N PRO A 231 -12.22 -12.83 6.39
CA PRO A 231 -10.82 -12.55 6.70
C PRO A 231 -9.92 -13.69 6.19
N MET A 232 -8.76 -13.34 5.65
CA MET A 232 -7.73 -14.27 5.23
C MET A 232 -7.15 -15.01 6.44
N ALA A 233 -6.99 -16.33 6.34
CA ALA A 233 -6.35 -17.11 7.38
C ALA A 233 -4.83 -16.93 7.35
N VAL A 234 -4.19 -16.91 8.52
CA VAL A 234 -2.74 -16.64 8.62
C VAL A 234 -1.91 -17.70 7.88
N HIS A 235 -2.35 -18.95 7.87
CA HIS A 235 -1.67 -20.03 7.17
C HIS A 235 -1.75 -19.93 5.64
N ASP A 236 -2.64 -19.10 5.09
CA ASP A 236 -2.76 -18.89 3.64
C ASP A 236 -1.77 -17.83 3.12
N ILE A 237 -1.10 -17.08 4.01
CA ILE A 237 -0.19 -15.99 3.63
C ILE A 237 1.01 -16.51 2.84
N GLU A 238 1.77 -17.46 3.40
CA GLU A 238 2.95 -18.03 2.74
C GLU A 238 2.62 -18.74 1.42
N PRO A 239 1.59 -19.62 1.35
CA PRO A 239 1.17 -20.20 0.08
C PRO A 239 0.78 -19.14 -0.97
N THR A 240 0.17 -18.04 -0.55
CA THR A 240 -0.22 -16.97 -1.47
C THR A 240 0.99 -16.18 -1.96
N ILE A 241 1.94 -15.88 -1.09
CA ILE A 241 3.23 -15.28 -1.48
C ILE A 241 3.91 -16.18 -2.51
N LEU A 242 4.00 -17.49 -2.26
CA LEU A 242 4.61 -18.44 -3.17
C LEU A 242 3.90 -18.50 -4.54
N ARG A 243 2.56 -18.48 -4.56
CA ARG A 243 1.77 -18.43 -5.81
C ARG A 243 2.00 -17.13 -6.58
N ALA A 244 2.01 -16.00 -5.88
CA ALA A 244 2.22 -14.68 -6.46
C ALA A 244 3.62 -14.53 -7.07
N THR A 245 4.62 -15.20 -6.49
CA THR A 245 6.00 -15.17 -7.00
C THR A 245 6.29 -16.29 -8.01
N GLY A 246 5.51 -17.38 -8.02
CA GLY A 246 5.73 -18.56 -8.86
C GLY A 246 6.95 -19.41 -8.41
N GLN A 247 7.49 -20.25 -9.31
CA GLN A 247 8.82 -20.87 -9.10
C GLN A 247 9.97 -19.85 -9.17
N ALA A 248 9.71 -18.61 -9.56
CA ALA A 248 10.63 -17.52 -9.29
C ALA A 248 10.62 -17.31 -7.77
N HIS A 249 11.80 -17.41 -7.15
CA HIS A 249 11.95 -17.06 -5.75
C HIS A 249 11.40 -15.64 -5.58
N PRO A 250 10.77 -15.27 -4.46
CA PRO A 250 10.44 -13.88 -4.15
C PRO A 250 11.57 -12.87 -4.48
N LEU A 251 12.82 -13.37 -4.54
CA LEU A 251 14.04 -12.69 -4.94
C LEU A 251 14.09 -12.15 -6.37
N ASP A 252 13.24 -12.63 -7.29
CA ASP A 252 13.27 -12.17 -8.69
C ASP A 252 12.43 -10.89 -8.91
N VAL A 253 11.60 -10.51 -7.92
CA VAL A 253 10.67 -9.38 -8.07
C VAL A 253 10.81 -8.26 -7.04
N THR A 254 11.36 -8.43 -5.83
CA THR A 254 11.66 -7.26 -4.96
C THR A 254 12.47 -7.57 -3.70
N PHE A 255 12.94 -8.79 -3.47
CA PHE A 255 13.66 -9.13 -2.25
C PHE A 255 15.13 -9.37 -2.57
N ILE A 256 16.01 -8.47 -2.15
CA ILE A 256 17.37 -8.89 -1.77
C ILE A 256 17.26 -9.05 -0.26
N ASP A 257 17.16 -10.28 0.22
CA ASP A 257 17.22 -10.53 1.66
C ASP A 257 18.61 -10.11 2.18
N ASP A 258 18.76 -9.81 3.47
CA ASP A 258 20.10 -9.54 4.03
C ASP A 258 21.04 -10.75 3.88
N ASP A 259 20.49 -11.95 3.64
CA ASP A 259 21.25 -13.15 3.31
C ASP A 259 21.88 -13.14 1.89
N ASP A 260 21.29 -12.44 0.91
CA ASP A 260 21.89 -12.30 -0.43
C ASP A 260 23.10 -11.35 -0.42
N LEU A 261 23.27 -10.54 0.64
CA LEU A 261 24.45 -9.71 0.86
C LEU A 261 25.64 -10.49 1.44
N LYS A 262 25.47 -11.77 1.83
CA LYS A 262 26.58 -12.60 2.29
C LYS A 262 27.51 -13.00 1.14
N GLU A 263 26.99 -13.11 -0.09
CA GLU A 263 27.77 -13.55 -1.25
C GLU A 263 27.44 -12.74 -2.52
N PRO A 264 27.75 -11.42 -2.56
CA PRO A 264 27.45 -10.54 -3.69
C PRO A 264 28.11 -10.93 -5.03
N TRP A 265 29.03 -11.90 -5.03
CA TRP A 265 29.65 -12.48 -6.22
C TRP A 265 28.86 -13.63 -6.86
N LYS A 266 27.80 -14.15 -6.21
CA LYS A 266 26.92 -15.17 -6.80
C LYS A 266 25.82 -14.48 -7.62
N ARG A 267 26.03 -14.39 -8.94
CA ARG A 267 24.95 -14.02 -9.87
C ARG A 267 23.89 -15.11 -9.85
N SER A 268 22.73 -14.84 -9.24
CA SER A 268 21.54 -15.68 -9.43
C SER A 268 21.19 -15.72 -10.92
N ALA A 269 21.02 -16.91 -11.47
CA ALA A 269 20.78 -17.10 -12.90
C ALA A 269 19.49 -16.38 -13.34
N LEU A 270 19.59 -15.49 -14.34
CA LEU A 270 18.44 -14.82 -14.94
C LEU A 270 17.46 -15.89 -15.47
N LYS A 271 16.27 -15.96 -14.87
CA LYS A 271 15.23 -16.90 -15.31
C LYS A 271 14.71 -16.50 -16.69
N LYS A 272 14.47 -17.52 -17.54
CA LYS A 272 13.93 -17.40 -18.91
C LYS A 272 12.70 -16.47 -18.93
N LEU A 273 12.69 -15.49 -19.82
CA LEU A 273 11.48 -14.70 -20.05
C LEU A 273 10.45 -15.56 -20.78
N ALA A 274 9.22 -15.59 -20.24
CA ALA A 274 8.10 -16.23 -20.90
C ALA A 274 7.52 -15.33 -22.00
N GLY A 275 7.31 -15.89 -23.19
CA GLY A 275 6.64 -15.23 -24.32
C GLY A 275 7.52 -15.09 -25.57
N PRO A 276 6.94 -14.76 -26.74
CA PRO A 276 7.67 -14.59 -27.98
C PRO A 276 8.58 -13.36 -27.89
N MET A 277 9.89 -13.55 -28.04
CA MET A 277 10.85 -12.45 -28.07
C MET A 277 10.90 -11.80 -29.46
N PRO A 278 11.01 -10.47 -29.55
CA PRO A 278 11.18 -9.80 -30.83
C PRO A 278 12.54 -10.13 -31.43
N LYS A 279 12.59 -10.42 -32.74
CA LYS A 279 13.85 -10.70 -33.47
C LYS A 279 14.80 -9.50 -33.50
N SER A 280 14.25 -8.29 -33.50
CA SER A 280 14.97 -7.03 -33.49
C SER A 280 14.13 -5.99 -32.76
N LEU A 281 14.77 -5.13 -32.00
CA LEU A 281 14.13 -4.04 -31.28
C LEU A 281 14.80 -2.72 -31.67
N THR A 282 13.99 -1.76 -32.14
CA THR A 282 14.51 -0.41 -32.40
C THR A 282 14.60 0.35 -31.09
N VAL A 283 15.79 0.90 -30.81
CA VAL A 283 16.08 1.68 -29.59
C VAL A 283 16.54 3.06 -30.00
N THR A 284 15.89 4.10 -29.47
CA THR A 284 16.26 5.50 -29.73
C THR A 284 17.09 6.02 -28.57
N LEU A 285 18.33 6.43 -28.83
CA LEU A 285 19.23 6.99 -27.81
C LEU A 285 19.27 8.52 -27.90
N ALA A 286 18.80 9.20 -26.85
CA ALA A 286 18.83 10.66 -26.75
C ALA A 286 19.29 11.10 -25.34
N ASN A 287 18.51 11.95 -24.65
CA ASN A 287 18.69 12.22 -23.22
C ASN A 287 18.42 10.97 -22.35
N LEU A 288 17.52 10.09 -22.80
CA LEU A 288 17.23 8.77 -22.25
C LEU A 288 17.37 7.68 -23.33
N VAL A 289 17.24 6.42 -22.93
CA VAL A 289 17.17 5.26 -23.83
C VAL A 289 15.69 4.90 -24.02
N TYR A 290 15.15 5.14 -25.21
CA TYR A 290 13.73 4.94 -25.50
C TYR A 290 13.48 3.62 -26.22
N PHE A 291 12.48 2.89 -25.74
CA PHE A 291 12.01 1.62 -26.30
C PHE A 291 10.54 1.74 -26.70
N GLU A 292 10.18 1.29 -27.91
CA GLU A 292 8.81 1.34 -28.39
C GLU A 292 7.94 0.25 -27.75
N LYS A 293 6.84 0.63 -27.10
CA LYS A 293 5.96 -0.31 -26.38
C LYS A 293 5.30 -1.35 -27.28
N ALA A 294 5.00 -0.98 -28.53
CA ALA A 294 4.35 -1.88 -29.50
C ALA A 294 5.22 -3.11 -29.81
N GLN A 295 6.54 -2.97 -29.71
CA GLN A 295 7.51 -4.01 -30.02
C GLN A 295 7.95 -4.82 -28.79
N LEU A 296 7.49 -4.43 -27.59
CA LEU A 296 7.92 -5.03 -26.33
C LEU A 296 6.87 -6.02 -25.78
N PRO A 297 7.22 -7.31 -25.66
CA PRO A 297 6.49 -8.23 -24.79
C PRO A 297 6.48 -7.70 -23.35
N GLN A 298 5.40 -8.00 -22.62
CA GLN A 298 5.23 -7.48 -21.26
C GLN A 298 6.37 -7.87 -20.32
N ALA A 299 6.80 -9.13 -20.39
CA ALA A 299 7.91 -9.64 -19.59
C ALA A 299 9.21 -8.88 -19.84
N LEU A 300 9.48 -8.50 -21.10
CA LEU A 300 10.69 -7.76 -21.48
C LEU A 300 10.60 -6.30 -21.04
N ALA A 301 9.45 -5.64 -21.24
CA ALA A 301 9.20 -4.30 -20.72
C ALA A 301 9.46 -4.26 -19.20
N ASN A 302 8.88 -5.18 -18.44
CA ASN A 302 9.04 -5.27 -17.00
C ASN A 302 10.49 -5.44 -16.55
N ARG A 303 11.29 -6.26 -17.26
CA ARG A 303 12.72 -6.38 -16.96
C ARG A 303 13.49 -5.09 -17.27
N LEU A 304 13.22 -4.44 -18.39
CA LEU A 304 13.86 -3.16 -18.74
C LEU A 304 13.61 -2.09 -17.68
N ILE A 305 12.38 -2.01 -17.17
CA ILE A 305 12.00 -1.05 -16.12
C ILE A 305 12.74 -1.35 -14.83
N ARG A 306 12.85 -2.64 -14.46
CA ARG A 306 13.60 -3.06 -13.27
C ARG A 306 15.08 -2.71 -13.33
N LEU A 307 15.69 -2.64 -14.52
CA LEU A 307 17.08 -2.17 -14.65
C LEU A 307 17.28 -0.72 -14.21
N ALA A 308 16.21 0.07 -14.25
CA ALA A 308 16.20 1.47 -13.81
C ALA A 308 15.55 1.65 -12.42
N ALA A 309 15.32 0.56 -11.68
CA ALA A 309 14.76 0.62 -10.33
C ALA A 309 15.78 0.07 -9.31
N PHE A 310 15.91 0.74 -8.16
CA PHE A 310 16.81 0.30 -7.11
C PHE A 310 16.21 0.52 -5.71
N ARG A 311 16.69 -0.26 -4.74
CA ARG A 311 16.29 -0.15 -3.33
C ARG A 311 16.74 1.20 -2.77
N ASN A 312 15.84 1.90 -2.10
CA ASN A 312 16.20 3.13 -1.39
C ASN A 312 16.91 2.79 -0.06
N PRO A 313 18.23 2.99 0.08
CA PRO A 313 18.96 2.61 1.29
C PRO A 313 18.47 3.36 2.53
N GLU A 314 18.00 4.60 2.36
CA GLU A 314 17.49 5.42 3.47
C GLU A 314 16.21 4.83 4.07
N PHE A 315 15.34 4.23 3.26
CA PHE A 315 14.16 3.51 3.75
C PHE A 315 14.56 2.38 4.71
N TYR A 316 15.46 1.49 4.27
CA TYR A 316 15.87 0.32 5.04
C TYR A 316 16.67 0.70 6.29
N LYS A 317 17.52 1.74 6.18
CA LYS A 317 18.24 2.29 7.33
C LYS A 317 17.30 2.86 8.38
N LYS A 318 16.32 3.69 7.97
CA LYS A 318 15.29 4.22 8.88
C LYS A 318 14.48 3.11 9.53
N GLN A 319 14.10 2.09 8.75
CA GLN A 319 13.38 0.92 9.25
C GLN A 319 14.19 0.13 10.30
N ALA A 320 15.46 -0.20 10.01
CA ALA A 320 16.33 -0.91 10.96
C ALA A 320 16.57 -0.12 12.25
N MET A 321 16.62 1.22 12.14
CA MET A 321 16.76 2.12 13.29
C MET A 321 15.43 2.38 14.03
N ARG A 322 14.30 1.83 13.57
CA ARG A 322 12.95 2.08 14.10
C ARG A 322 12.55 3.56 14.05
N PHE A 323 12.85 4.22 12.94
CA PHE A 323 12.38 5.56 12.60
C PHE A 323 11.19 5.49 11.61
N SER A 324 10.43 6.58 11.53
CA SER A 324 9.30 6.71 10.60
C SER A 324 9.76 6.71 9.14
N VAL A 325 9.03 5.97 8.29
CA VAL A 325 9.24 5.84 6.83
C VAL A 325 8.07 6.39 6.01
N TRP A 326 7.26 7.28 6.58
CA TRP A 326 6.03 7.79 5.94
C TRP A 326 6.23 8.40 4.54
N ASP A 327 7.30 9.18 4.36
CA ASP A 327 7.57 9.95 3.14
C ASP A 327 8.78 9.41 2.37
N GLU A 328 9.18 8.18 2.68
CA GLU A 328 10.37 7.57 2.10
C GLU A 328 9.95 6.38 1.23
N PRO A 329 10.06 6.47 -0.10
CA PRO A 329 9.72 5.34 -0.96
C PRO A 329 10.72 4.20 -0.75
N ARG A 330 10.26 2.95 -0.79
CA ARG A 330 11.11 1.76 -0.60
C ARG A 330 11.95 1.47 -1.84
N VAL A 331 11.40 1.73 -3.02
CA VAL A 331 12.06 1.51 -4.32
C VAL A 331 11.99 2.80 -5.11
N ILE A 332 13.13 3.25 -5.61
CA ILE A 332 13.21 4.40 -6.50
C ILE A 332 13.22 3.86 -7.92
N GLY A 333 12.18 4.20 -8.69
CA GLY A 333 12.10 3.92 -10.13
C GLY A 333 12.54 5.14 -10.93
N CYS A 334 13.54 4.97 -11.81
CA CYS A 334 14.02 6.02 -12.70
C CYS A 334 13.58 5.82 -14.16
N ALA A 335 12.72 4.84 -14.42
CA ALA A 335 12.13 4.63 -15.74
C ALA A 335 10.96 5.60 -15.95
N GLU A 336 10.91 6.24 -17.12
CA GLU A 336 9.81 7.10 -17.51
C GLU A 336 8.86 6.38 -18.46
N ASN A 337 7.56 6.53 -18.21
CA ASN A 337 6.50 5.93 -19.00
C ASN A 337 5.84 6.99 -19.91
N TYR A 338 6.09 6.91 -21.22
CA TYR A 338 5.45 7.74 -22.23
C TYR A 338 4.34 6.96 -22.95
N PRO A 339 3.36 7.60 -23.62
CA PRO A 339 2.26 6.90 -24.28
C PRO A 339 2.70 5.73 -25.17
N SER A 340 3.67 5.97 -26.07
CA SER A 340 4.18 4.96 -27.01
C SER A 340 5.56 4.38 -26.65
N HIS A 341 6.23 4.93 -25.63
CA HIS A 341 7.62 4.59 -25.33
C HIS A 341 7.85 4.34 -23.83
N ILE A 342 8.83 3.49 -23.52
CA ILE A 342 9.45 3.38 -22.19
C ILE A 342 10.83 4.01 -22.29
N ALA A 343 11.19 4.90 -21.38
CA ALA A 343 12.50 5.54 -21.37
C ALA A 343 13.29 5.16 -20.12
N LEU A 344 14.54 4.72 -20.30
CA LEU A 344 15.45 4.40 -19.21
C LEU A 344 16.59 5.43 -19.11
N PRO A 345 17.17 5.64 -17.92
CA PRO A 345 18.41 6.41 -17.79
C PRO A 345 19.52 5.84 -18.68
N ARG A 346 20.37 6.71 -19.22
CA ARG A 346 21.47 6.30 -20.11
C ARG A 346 22.43 5.30 -19.46
N GLY A 347 22.61 5.35 -18.15
CA GLY A 347 23.43 4.41 -17.39
C GLY A 347 22.92 2.95 -17.46
N CYS A 348 21.65 2.73 -17.81
CA CYS A 348 21.07 1.40 -17.95
C CYS A 348 21.29 0.79 -19.35
N LEU A 349 21.93 1.51 -20.29
CA LEU A 349 22.07 1.06 -21.69
C LEU A 349 22.79 -0.27 -21.83
N ASP A 350 23.92 -0.45 -21.13
CA ASP A 350 24.71 -1.68 -21.23
C ASP A 350 23.98 -2.86 -20.61
N ALA A 351 23.36 -2.66 -19.44
CA ALA A 351 22.52 -3.68 -18.81
C ALA A 351 21.30 -4.05 -19.68
N ALA A 352 20.71 -3.08 -20.38
CA ALA A 352 19.62 -3.34 -21.32
C ALA A 352 20.10 -4.14 -22.54
N ARG A 353 21.29 -3.84 -23.07
CA ARG A 353 21.91 -4.61 -24.16
C ARG A 353 22.25 -6.04 -23.75
N ASP A 354 22.71 -6.24 -22.52
CA ASP A 354 23.01 -7.57 -21.98
C ASP A 354 21.74 -8.38 -21.82
N LEU A 355 20.69 -7.78 -21.23
CA LEU A 355 19.37 -8.39 -21.14
C LEU A 355 18.84 -8.82 -22.51
N LEU A 356 18.92 -7.95 -23.53
CA LEU A 356 18.45 -8.25 -24.88
C LEU A 356 19.27 -9.36 -25.55
N ARG A 357 20.59 -9.42 -25.32
CA ARG A 357 21.47 -10.49 -25.83
C ARG A 357 21.13 -11.84 -25.20
N ASP A 358 20.93 -11.87 -23.89
CA ASP A 358 20.56 -13.09 -23.16
C ASP A 358 19.20 -13.64 -23.63
N CYS A 359 18.25 -12.74 -23.94
CA CYS A 359 16.94 -13.14 -24.49
C CYS A 359 17.06 -13.70 -25.91
N HIS A 360 17.98 -13.18 -26.72
CA HIS A 360 18.18 -13.65 -28.09
C HIS A 360 18.90 -15.00 -28.16
N GLN A 361 19.85 -15.28 -27.26
CA GLN A 361 20.54 -16.57 -27.20
C GLN A 361 19.66 -17.72 -26.70
N GLN A 362 18.51 -17.39 -26.08
CA GLN A 362 17.57 -18.37 -25.50
C GLN A 362 16.32 -18.62 -26.37
N SER A 363 16.19 -17.88 -27.47
CA SER A 363 15.13 -17.98 -28.49
C SER A 363 15.63 -18.78 -29.68
#